data_AF-A0A418VCJ1-F1
#
_entry.id   AF-A0A418VCJ1-F1
#
_cell.length_a   1.000
_cell.length_b   1.000
_cell.length_c   1.000
_cell.angle_alpha   90.00
_cell.angle_beta   90.00
_cell.angle_gamma   90.00
#
_symmetry.space_group_name_H-M   'P 1'
#
loop_
_entity.id
_entity.type
_entity.pdbx_description
1 polymer ?
#
loop_
_entity_poly.entity_id
_entity_poly.type
_entity_poly.pdbx_seq_one_letter_code
_entity_poly.pdbx_strand_id
1 'polypeptide(L)'
;MPKFRVQAIGQFHYDQGNPLWEYDRRVMACSYCHVKESGGAPWNSFGQALQAQFQVDAAGGQKNRFPQVLYALLKAQQDSDGDGYADALEVFARTLPGDAKSQPQQPVAELEKAFEGAGGVEQYAPSKPQK
;
A
#
# COMPACT_ATOMS: atom_id res chain seq x y z
N MET A 1 -3.08 -17.19 3.38
CA MET A 1 -3.32 -15.82 2.90
C MET A 1 -2.81 -15.70 1.46
N PRO A 2 -3.44 -14.92 0.54
CA PRO A 2 -2.93 -14.75 -0.81
C PRO A 2 -1.52 -14.15 -0.83
N LYS A 3 -0.68 -14.58 -1.80
CA LYS A 3 0.74 -14.18 -1.87
C LYS A 3 0.96 -12.66 -1.93
N PHE A 4 0.18 -11.94 -2.73
CA PHE A 4 0.29 -10.49 -2.84
C PHE A 4 0.05 -9.79 -1.51
N ARG A 5 -0.86 -10.31 -0.68
CA ARG A 5 -1.18 -9.73 0.63
C ARG A 5 -0.03 -9.97 1.61
N VAL A 6 0.57 -11.16 1.60
CA VAL A 6 1.79 -11.45 2.39
C VAL A 6 2.93 -10.52 1.98
N GLN A 7 3.10 -10.29 0.68
CA GLN A 7 4.12 -9.36 0.16
C GLN A 7 3.86 -7.92 0.60
N ALA A 8 2.63 -7.43 0.51
CA ALA A 8 2.26 -6.08 0.95
C ALA A 8 2.45 -5.91 2.46
N ILE A 9 2.01 -6.87 3.28
CA ILE A 9 2.19 -6.83 4.75
C ILE A 9 3.67 -6.69 5.12
N GLY A 10 4.54 -7.54 4.56
CA GLY A 10 5.96 -7.46 4.85
C GLY A 10 6.62 -6.19 4.29
N GLN A 11 6.16 -5.70 3.13
CA GLN A 11 6.68 -4.46 2.56
C GLN A 11 6.26 -3.23 3.37
N PHE A 12 5.08 -3.24 4.00
CA PHE A 12 4.57 -2.15 4.84
C PHE A 12 4.93 -2.31 6.32
N HIS A 13 5.67 -3.36 6.69
CA HIS A 13 6.05 -3.67 8.08
C HIS A 13 4.83 -3.87 9.01
N TYR A 14 3.70 -4.31 8.47
CA TYR A 14 2.47 -4.57 9.24
C TYR A 14 2.55 -5.89 10.02
N ASP A 15 3.56 -6.72 9.74
CA ASP A 15 3.92 -7.93 10.46
C ASP A 15 4.59 -7.65 11.82
N GLN A 16 5.04 -6.42 12.07
CA GLN A 16 5.69 -6.03 13.32
C GLN A 16 4.68 -5.86 14.46
N GLY A 17 5.02 -6.39 15.64
CA GLY A 17 4.23 -6.25 16.87
C GLY A 17 3.08 -7.27 17.03
N ASN A 18 2.86 -8.16 16.06
CA ASN A 18 1.92 -9.28 16.18
C ASN A 18 2.60 -10.61 15.82
N PRO A 19 2.94 -11.48 16.79
CA PRO A 19 3.62 -12.75 16.50
C PRO A 19 2.76 -13.75 15.71
N LEU A 20 1.45 -13.50 15.57
CA LEU A 20 0.50 -14.33 14.83
C LEU A 20 -0.08 -13.61 13.61
N TRP A 21 0.62 -12.61 13.07
CA TRP A 21 0.11 -11.77 11.98
C TRP A 21 -0.35 -12.57 10.74
N GLU A 22 0.30 -13.70 10.45
CA GLU A 22 -0.05 -14.57 9.31
C GLU A 22 -1.47 -15.15 9.41
N TYR A 23 -1.99 -15.27 10.63
CA TYR A 23 -3.32 -15.79 10.93
C TYR A 23 -4.34 -14.67 11.18
N ASP A 24 -3.89 -13.43 11.41
CA ASP A 24 -4.76 -12.31 11.71
C ASP A 24 -5.21 -11.58 10.44
N ARG A 25 -6.49 -11.77 10.09
CA ARG A 25 -7.08 -11.14 8.91
C ARG A 25 -7.14 -9.61 9.00
N ARG A 26 -7.01 -9.04 10.20
CA ARG A 26 -7.07 -7.59 10.46
C ARG A 26 -5.76 -6.88 10.18
N VAL A 27 -4.64 -7.61 10.09
CA VAL A 27 -3.32 -7.03 9.77
C VAL A 27 -3.35 -6.31 8.42
N MET A 28 -4.12 -6.82 7.45
CA MET A 28 -4.40 -6.11 6.19
C MET A 28 -5.69 -6.65 5.59
N ALA A 29 -6.81 -5.94 5.75
CA ALA A 29 -8.08 -6.41 5.20
C ALA A 29 -8.06 -6.46 3.65
N CYS A 30 -8.94 -7.25 3.03
CA CYS A 30 -9.08 -7.23 1.57
C CYS A 30 -9.55 -5.87 1.06
N SER A 31 -10.23 -5.10 1.92
CA SER A 31 -10.68 -3.73 1.63
C SER A 31 -9.55 -2.76 1.29
N TYR A 32 -8.29 -3.15 1.53
CA TYR A 32 -7.12 -2.35 1.14
C TYR A 32 -7.04 -2.13 -0.38
N CYS A 33 -7.39 -3.13 -1.19
CA CYS A 33 -7.37 -3.05 -2.66
C CYS A 33 -8.75 -3.28 -3.30
N HIS A 34 -9.73 -3.74 -2.53
CA HIS A 34 -11.01 -4.19 -3.04
C HIS A 34 -12.15 -3.43 -2.38
N VAL A 35 -13.26 -3.24 -3.09
CA VAL A 35 -14.49 -2.70 -2.48
C VAL A 35 -15.12 -3.74 -1.53
N LYS A 36 -15.00 -5.03 -1.88
CA LYS A 36 -15.56 -6.12 -1.10
C LYS A 36 -14.56 -6.57 -0.02
N GLU A 37 -15.03 -6.74 1.21
CA GLU A 37 -14.24 -7.33 2.29
C GLU A 37 -13.82 -8.79 2.02
N SER A 38 -14.56 -9.49 1.15
CA SER A 38 -14.17 -10.83 0.66
C SER A 38 -13.03 -10.80 -0.35
N GLY A 39 -12.67 -9.63 -0.88
CA GLY A 39 -11.76 -9.45 -2.02
C GLY A 39 -12.43 -9.69 -3.38
N GLY A 40 -11.61 -9.66 -4.44
CA GLY A 40 -12.05 -9.79 -5.82
C GLY A 40 -12.63 -8.48 -6.39
N ALA A 41 -13.15 -8.53 -7.62
CA ALA A 41 -13.77 -7.36 -8.24
C ALA A 41 -15.09 -6.97 -7.52
N PRO A 42 -15.41 -5.67 -7.42
CA PRO A 42 -14.67 -4.53 -7.96
C PRO A 42 -13.49 -4.06 -7.08
N TRP A 43 -12.51 -3.42 -7.72
CA TRP A 43 -11.35 -2.80 -7.07
C TRP A 43 -11.70 -1.41 -6.54
N ASN A 44 -11.18 -1.04 -5.36
CA ASN A 44 -11.28 0.33 -4.85
C ASN A 44 -10.33 1.25 -5.64
N SER A 45 -10.27 2.54 -5.33
CA SER A 45 -9.42 3.48 -6.06
C SER A 45 -7.94 3.09 -6.00
N PHE A 46 -7.41 2.73 -4.83
CA PHE A 46 -6.03 2.23 -4.69
C PHE A 46 -5.74 0.98 -5.52
N GLY A 47 -6.67 0.01 -5.52
CA GLY A 47 -6.59 -1.19 -6.33
C GLY A 47 -6.60 -0.88 -7.84
N GLN A 48 -7.38 0.11 -8.26
CA GLN A 48 -7.39 0.60 -9.64
C GLN A 48 -6.07 1.30 -10.00
N ALA A 49 -5.50 2.09 -9.10
CA ALA A 49 -4.20 2.73 -9.29
C ALA A 49 -3.07 1.69 -9.46
N LEU A 50 -3.07 0.62 -8.66
CA LEU A 50 -2.16 -0.52 -8.85
C LEU A 50 -2.34 -1.18 -10.21
N GLN A 51 -3.58 -1.43 -10.65
CA GLN A 51 -3.85 -2.00 -11.98
C GLN A 51 -3.35 -1.09 -13.10
N ALA A 52 -3.56 0.22 -12.98
CA ALA A 52 -3.07 1.21 -13.94
C ALA A 52 -1.54 1.22 -14.01
N GLN A 53 -0.85 1.16 -12.87
CA GLN A 53 0.62 1.10 -12.86
C GLN A 53 1.15 -0.17 -13.52
N PHE A 54 0.51 -1.34 -13.31
CA PHE A 54 0.86 -2.55 -14.05
C PHE A 54 0.73 -2.39 -15.57
N GLN A 55 -0.29 -1.67 -16.04
CA GLN A 55 -0.49 -1.40 -17.46
C GLN A 55 0.58 -0.45 -18.02
N VAL A 56 0.93 0.60 -17.27
CA VAL A 56 2.02 1.54 -17.61
C VAL A 56 3.35 0.80 -17.74
N ASP A 57 3.68 -0.05 -16.76
CA ASP A 57 4.92 -0.84 -16.76
C ASP A 57 4.97 -1.78 -17.97
N ALA A 58 3.87 -2.49 -18.24
CA ALA A 58 3.78 -3.41 -19.37
C ALA A 58 3.91 -2.68 -20.73
N ALA A 59 3.27 -1.52 -20.87
CA ALA A 59 3.39 -0.68 -22.07
C ALA A 59 4.81 -0.14 -22.28
N GLY A 60 5.55 0.13 -21.18
CA GLY A 60 6.97 0.48 -21.19
C GLY A 60 7.92 -0.72 -21.37
N GLY A 61 7.41 -1.94 -21.58
CA GLY A 61 8.21 -3.16 -21.72
C GLY A 61 8.80 -3.68 -20.41
N GLN A 62 8.41 -3.11 -19.26
CA GLN A 62 8.84 -3.58 -17.95
C GLN A 62 8.01 -4.80 -17.50
N LYS A 63 8.64 -5.69 -16.73
CA LYS A 63 8.01 -6.88 -16.14
C LYS A 63 8.09 -6.82 -14.62
N ASN A 64 7.72 -5.67 -14.07
CA ASN A 64 7.74 -5.43 -12.63
C ASN A 64 6.78 -6.39 -11.94
N ARG A 65 7.20 -6.92 -10.79
CA ARG A 65 6.32 -7.75 -9.95
C ARG A 65 5.61 -6.85 -8.95
N PHE A 66 4.64 -7.44 -8.26
CA PHE A 66 3.79 -6.72 -7.31
C PHE A 66 4.55 -5.82 -6.33
N PRO A 67 5.64 -6.25 -5.66
CA PRO A 67 6.38 -5.36 -4.76
C PRO A 67 6.99 -4.13 -5.44
N GLN A 68 7.45 -4.27 -6.68
CA GLN A 68 7.99 -3.14 -7.46
C GLN A 68 6.88 -2.16 -7.84
N VAL A 69 5.74 -2.66 -8.29
CA VAL A 69 4.58 -1.83 -8.64
C VAL A 69 4.03 -1.11 -7.43
N LEU A 70 3.92 -1.80 -6.30
CA LEU A 70 3.46 -1.23 -5.04
C LEU A 70 4.37 -0.08 -4.60
N TYR A 71 5.69 -0.28 -4.63
CA TYR A 71 6.65 0.77 -4.30
C TYR A 71 6.62 1.94 -5.30
N ALA A 72 6.51 1.66 -6.61
CA ALA A 72 6.41 2.70 -7.62
C ALA A 72 5.17 3.58 -7.41
N LEU A 73 4.04 2.98 -7.06
CA LEU A 73 2.81 3.70 -6.75
C LEU A 73 2.99 4.61 -5.52
N LEU A 74 3.52 4.08 -4.41
CA LEU A 74 3.77 4.90 -3.21
C LEU A 74 4.78 6.01 -3.46
N LYS A 75 5.81 5.75 -4.27
CA LYS A 75 6.84 6.73 -4.65
C LYS A 75 6.29 7.86 -5.51
N ALA A 76 5.21 7.62 -6.25
CA ALA A 76 4.55 8.64 -7.05
C ALA A 76 3.78 9.67 -6.21
N GLN A 77 3.65 9.45 -4.89
CA GLN A 77 2.92 10.34 -3.97
C GLN A 77 1.49 10.67 -4.47
N GLN A 78 0.84 9.68 -5.08
CA GLN A 78 -0.57 9.80 -5.47
C GLN A 78 -1.45 9.77 -4.22
N ASP A 79 -2.61 10.41 -4.33
CA ASP A 79 -3.73 10.35 -3.39
C ASP A 79 -4.86 9.66 -4.16
N SER A 80 -4.98 8.34 -3.96
CA SER A 80 -5.82 7.48 -4.79
C SER A 80 -7.31 7.75 -4.57
N ASP A 81 -7.74 8.04 -3.34
CA ASP A 81 -9.15 8.28 -3.03
C ASP A 81 -9.55 9.77 -2.92
N GLY A 82 -8.56 10.67 -2.97
CA GLY A 82 -8.75 12.11 -3.08
C GLY A 82 -9.08 12.81 -1.76
N ASP A 83 -8.70 12.21 -0.62
CA ASP A 83 -9.00 12.75 0.71
C ASP A 83 -7.97 13.80 1.21
N GLY A 84 -6.90 14.02 0.43
CA GLY A 84 -5.83 14.95 0.73
C GLY A 84 -4.60 14.33 1.40
N TYR A 85 -4.59 13.01 1.63
CA TYR A 85 -3.42 12.27 2.09
C TYR A 85 -2.85 11.44 0.94
N ALA A 86 -1.53 11.51 0.74
CA ALA A 86 -0.88 10.62 -0.22
C ALA A 86 -0.95 9.16 0.28
N ASP A 87 -1.09 8.20 -0.63
CA ASP A 87 -1.22 6.76 -0.34
C ASP A 87 -0.10 6.27 0.60
N ALA A 88 1.11 6.81 0.45
CA ALA A 88 2.27 6.46 1.28
C ALA A 88 2.11 6.92 2.75
N LEU A 89 1.50 8.08 2.97
CA LEU A 89 1.20 8.60 4.31
C LEU A 89 0.10 7.77 4.97
N GLU A 90 -0.90 7.35 4.21
CA GLU A 90 -1.95 6.47 4.71
C GLU A 90 -1.45 5.08 5.08
N VAL A 91 -0.59 4.48 4.24
CA VAL A 91 0.13 3.25 4.59
C VAL A 91 0.91 3.43 5.89
N PHE A 92 1.61 4.55 6.04
CA PHE A 92 2.37 4.83 7.26
C PHE A 92 1.46 5.00 8.49
N ALA A 93 0.31 5.67 8.33
CA ALA A 93 -0.70 5.88 9.36
C ALA A 93 -1.59 4.66 9.63
N ARG A 94 -1.40 3.55 8.90
CA ARG A 94 -2.23 2.35 8.96
C ARG A 94 -3.70 2.59 8.63
N THR A 95 -3.96 3.46 7.66
CA THR A 95 -5.29 3.71 7.09
C THR A 95 -5.45 3.04 5.71
N LEU A 96 -6.57 3.28 5.01
CA LEU A 96 -6.93 2.57 3.78
C LEU A 96 -6.89 3.55 2.60
N PRO A 97 -5.86 3.49 1.72
CA PRO A 97 -5.67 4.47 0.65
C PRO A 97 -6.66 4.40 -0.51
N GLY A 98 -7.69 3.58 -0.36
CA GLY A 98 -8.77 3.46 -1.34
C GLY A 98 -10.13 3.77 -0.75
N ASP A 99 -10.18 4.41 0.42
CA ASP A 99 -11.39 4.74 1.15
C ASP A 99 -11.22 6.09 1.88
N ALA A 100 -11.71 7.17 1.27
CA ALA A 100 -11.62 8.54 1.78
C ALA A 100 -12.31 8.76 3.16
N LYS A 101 -12.98 7.74 3.71
CA LYS A 101 -13.51 7.78 5.09
C LYS A 101 -12.51 7.23 6.12
N SER A 102 -11.49 6.52 5.66
CA SER A 102 -10.42 5.95 6.45
C SER A 102 -9.19 6.85 6.32
N GLN A 103 -9.26 8.04 6.91
CA GLN A 103 -8.17 9.02 6.86
C GLN A 103 -7.34 9.06 8.17
N PRO A 104 -6.07 9.48 8.13
CA PRO A 104 -5.28 9.73 9.32
C PRO A 104 -5.92 10.79 10.23
N GLN A 105 -5.72 10.66 11.54
CA GLN A 105 -6.21 11.65 12.52
C GLN A 105 -5.28 12.85 12.67
N GLN A 106 -4.03 12.71 12.22
CA GLN A 106 -2.99 13.74 12.34
C GLN A 106 -3.00 14.65 11.12
N PRO A 107 -2.67 15.96 11.27
CA PRO A 107 -2.50 16.85 10.12
C PRO A 107 -1.44 16.33 9.15
N VAL A 108 -1.68 16.50 7.85
CA VAL A 108 -0.77 16.08 6.76
C VAL A 108 0.69 16.48 7.04
N ALA A 109 0.95 17.74 7.40
CA ALA A 109 2.31 18.23 7.63
C ALA A 109 3.04 17.53 8.80
N GLU A 110 2.32 17.14 9.85
CA GLU A 110 2.90 16.39 10.97
C GLU A 110 3.18 14.95 10.56
N LEU A 111 2.26 14.36 9.81
CA LEU A 111 2.38 12.99 9.31
C LEU A 111 3.53 12.85 8.31
N GLU A 112 3.68 13.80 7.39
CA GLU A 112 4.83 13.89 6.46
C GLU A 112 6.15 13.96 7.22
N LYS A 113 6.24 14.82 8.24
CA LYS A 113 7.46 14.93 9.05
C LYS A 113 7.79 13.63 9.77
N ALA A 114 6.78 12.95 10.32
CA ALA A 114 6.96 11.65 10.98
C ALA A 114 7.37 10.56 9.98
N PHE A 115 6.74 10.56 8.80
CA PHE A 115 7.02 9.63 7.71
C PHE A 115 8.47 9.78 7.20
N GLU A 116 8.92 11.00 6.92
CA GLU A 116 10.30 11.29 6.53
C GLU A 116 11.29 10.91 7.64
N GLY A 117 10.97 11.21 8.90
CA GLY A 117 11.77 10.80 10.06
C GLY A 117 11.90 9.28 10.22
N ALA A 118 10.92 8.51 9.74
CA ALA A 118 10.94 7.05 9.73
C ALA A 118 11.64 6.43 8.51
N GLY A 119 12.20 7.25 7.61
CA GLY A 119 12.88 6.81 6.39
C GLY A 119 12.10 7.03 5.09
N GLY A 120 10.96 7.74 5.16
CA GLY A 120 10.14 8.11 4.01
C GLY A 120 9.70 6.91 3.19
N VAL A 121 9.43 7.11 1.90
CA VAL A 121 8.96 6.03 1.01
C VAL A 121 10.00 4.94 0.78
N GLU A 122 11.29 5.24 0.97
CA GLU A 122 12.38 4.28 0.79
C GLU A 122 12.32 3.12 1.79
N GLN A 123 11.65 3.29 2.94
CA GLN A 123 11.39 2.21 3.89
C GLN A 123 10.51 1.08 3.30
N TYR A 124 9.76 1.38 2.22
CA TYR A 124 8.89 0.44 1.50
C TYR A 124 9.52 -0.09 0.21
N ALA A 125 10.81 0.17 -0.03
CA ALA A 125 11.50 -0.39 -1.19
C ALA A 125 11.46 -1.93 -1.18
N PRO A 126 11.20 -2.58 -2.32
CA PRO A 126 11.14 -4.04 -2.36
C PRO A 126 12.50 -4.64 -1.99
N SER A 127 12.50 -5.63 -1.10
CA SER A 127 13.69 -6.38 -0.77
C SER A 127 14.29 -7.02 -2.02
N LYS A 128 15.63 -6.96 -2.17
CA LYS A 128 16.32 -7.55 -3.32
C LYS A 128 15.89 -9.02 -3.45
N PRO A 129 15.53 -9.50 -4.64
CA PRO A 129 15.19 -10.91 -4.82
C PRO A 129 16.39 -11.74 -4.34
N GLN A 130 16.18 -12.56 -3.31
CA GLN A 130 17.12 -13.63 -2.99
C GLN A 130 17.22 -14.51 -4.24
N LYS A 131 18.42 -14.56 -4.82
CA LYS A 131 18.74 -15.39 -5.98
C LYS A 131 18.64 -16.86 -5.62
#